data_AF-A0A842V9F2-F1
#
_entry.id   AF-A0A842V9F2-F1
#
_cell.length_a   1.000
_cell.length_b   1.000
_cell.length_c   1.000
_cell.angle_alpha   90.00
_cell.angle_beta   90.00
_cell.angle_gamma   90.00
#
_symmetry.space_group_name_H-M   'P 1'
#
loop_
_entity.id
_entity.type
_entity.pdbx_description
1 polymer ?
#
loop_
_entity_poly.entity_id
_entity_poly.type
_entity_poly.pdbx_seq_one_letter_code
_entity_poly.pdbx_strand_id
1 'polypeptide(L)'
;MQSDQHSEEILSVLQSIEKWIKITSIPRVKEILELALPTTETKKIYNYSDGRSQKEIAELANVTQPTVSNYWKKWIKIGIVKESPKYKGRYEKSFMLEDFDIKAE
;
A
#
# COMPACT_ATOMS: atom_id res chain seq x y z
N MET A 1 -1.27 -34.43 18.54
CA MET A 1 -2.67 -34.80 18.24
C MET A 1 -3.68 -33.78 18.74
N GLN A 2 -3.93 -33.59 20.05
CA GLN A 2 -4.86 -32.54 20.51
C GLN A 2 -4.39 -31.10 20.22
N SER A 3 -3.07 -30.82 20.29
CA SER A 3 -2.48 -29.51 19.95
C SER A 3 -2.64 -29.15 18.47
N ASP A 4 -2.55 -30.15 17.61
CA ASP A 4 -2.59 -29.96 16.15
C ASP A 4 -4.02 -29.67 15.70
N GLN A 5 -5.00 -30.35 16.30
CA GLN A 5 -6.42 -30.06 16.09
C GLN A 5 -6.81 -28.64 16.53
N HIS A 6 -6.32 -28.16 17.68
CA HIS A 6 -6.56 -26.77 18.10
C HIS A 6 -5.91 -25.77 17.13
N SER A 7 -4.74 -26.09 16.58
CA SER A 7 -4.06 -25.23 15.60
C SER A 7 -4.83 -25.15 14.28
N GLU A 8 -5.40 -26.27 13.83
CA GLU A 8 -6.27 -26.32 12.64
C GLU A 8 -7.57 -25.53 12.83
N GLU A 9 -8.19 -25.63 14.01
CA GLU A 9 -9.38 -24.84 14.35
C GLU A 9 -9.08 -23.34 14.38
N ILE A 10 -7.95 -22.93 14.98
CA ILE A 10 -7.49 -21.54 14.98
C ILE A 10 -7.25 -21.05 13.54
N LEU A 11 -6.56 -21.85 12.71
CA LEU A 11 -6.28 -21.48 11.34
C LEU A 11 -7.57 -21.28 10.52
N SER A 12 -8.56 -22.17 10.71
CA SER A 12 -9.87 -22.06 10.07
C SER A 12 -10.62 -20.79 10.46
N VAL A 13 -10.59 -20.42 11.75
CA VAL A 13 -11.18 -19.17 12.24
C VAL A 13 -10.44 -17.96 11.68
N LEU A 14 -9.11 -17.98 11.65
CA LEU A 14 -8.30 -16.89 11.09
C LEU A 14 -8.58 -16.69 9.59
N GLN A 15 -8.68 -17.76 8.80
CA GLN A 15 -9.05 -17.68 7.39
C GLN A 15 -10.46 -17.12 7.19
N SER A 16 -11.40 -17.50 8.06
CA SER A 16 -12.76 -16.97 8.03
C SER A 16 -12.78 -15.47 8.35
N ILE A 17 -12.04 -15.04 9.37
CA ILE A 17 -11.88 -13.62 9.72
C ILE A 17 -11.22 -12.86 8.57
N GLU A 18 -10.14 -13.40 7.99
CA GLU A 18 -9.44 -12.80 6.84
C GLU A 18 -10.42 -12.60 5.67
N LYS A 19 -11.26 -13.60 5.35
CA LYS A 19 -12.28 -13.48 4.31
C LYS A 19 -13.25 -12.33 4.60
N TRP A 20 -13.76 -12.22 5.82
CA TRP A 20 -14.67 -11.14 6.19
C TRP A 20 -13.98 -9.76 6.17
N ILE A 21 -12.72 -9.68 6.60
CA ILE A 21 -11.91 -8.45 6.48
C ILE A 21 -11.74 -8.07 5.01
N LYS A 22 -11.41 -9.02 4.13
CA LYS A 22 -11.29 -8.75 2.68
C LYS A 22 -12.60 -8.17 2.12
N ILE A 23 -13.73 -8.81 2.39
CA ILE A 23 -15.04 -8.37 1.88
C ILE A 23 -15.39 -6.95 2.37
N THR A 24 -15.11 -6.64 3.63
CA THR A 24 -15.50 -5.37 4.25
C THR A 24 -14.50 -4.25 3.99
N SER A 25 -13.21 -4.57 3.88
CA SER A 25 -12.13 -3.58 3.84
C SER A 25 -11.62 -3.31 2.42
N ILE A 26 -11.61 -4.30 1.52
CA ILE A 26 -11.10 -4.10 0.15
C ILE A 26 -11.83 -2.95 -0.57
N PRO A 27 -13.17 -2.87 -0.57
CA PRO A 27 -13.87 -1.76 -1.22
C PRO A 27 -13.46 -0.40 -0.63
N ARG A 28 -13.31 -0.33 0.70
CA ARG A 28 -12.94 0.90 1.38
C ARG A 28 -11.49 1.32 1.08
N VAL A 29 -10.56 0.36 1.02
CA VAL A 29 -9.17 0.63 0.65
C VAL A 29 -9.09 1.08 -0.80
N LYS A 30 -9.86 0.47 -1.71
CA LYS A 30 -9.97 0.90 -3.11
C LYS A 30 -10.39 2.37 -3.21
N GLU A 31 -11.47 2.76 -2.54
CA GLU A 31 -11.92 4.15 -2.52
C GLU A 31 -10.83 5.11 -2.02
N ILE A 32 -10.13 4.74 -0.95
CA ILE A 32 -9.03 5.56 -0.39
C ILE A 32 -7.89 5.70 -1.41
N LEU A 33 -7.52 4.61 -2.09
CA LEU A 33 -6.48 4.63 -3.12
C LEU A 33 -6.89 5.48 -4.32
N GLU A 34 -8.13 5.36 -4.82
CA GLU A 34 -8.65 6.16 -5.93
C GLU A 34 -8.67 7.66 -5.59
N LEU A 35 -9.09 8.02 -4.38
CA LEU A 35 -9.07 9.40 -3.89
C LEU A 35 -7.66 9.95 -3.69
N ALA A 36 -6.74 9.11 -3.19
CA ALA A 36 -5.35 9.51 -2.92
C ALA A 36 -4.49 9.56 -4.18
N LEU A 37 -4.85 8.82 -5.24
CA LEU A 37 -4.09 8.62 -6.47
C LEU A 37 -4.89 9.02 -7.73
N PRO A 38 -5.40 10.28 -7.83
CA PRO A 38 -6.31 10.68 -8.90
C PRO A 38 -5.65 10.82 -10.28
N THR A 39 -4.32 10.94 -10.35
CA THR A 39 -3.57 11.18 -11.59
C THR A 39 -2.58 10.06 -11.88
N THR A 40 -2.23 9.89 -13.16
CA THR A 40 -1.13 9.02 -13.61
C THR A 40 0.15 9.25 -12.80
N GLU A 41 0.51 10.51 -12.54
CA GLU A 41 1.69 10.88 -11.77
C GLU A 41 1.62 10.34 -10.33
N THR A 42 0.49 10.53 -9.65
CA THR A 42 0.31 10.03 -8.28
C THR A 42 0.38 8.50 -8.22
N LYS A 43 -0.22 7.80 -9.19
CA LYS A 43 -0.12 6.33 -9.30
C LYS A 43 1.32 5.89 -9.52
N LYS A 44 2.09 6.57 -10.38
CA LYS A 44 3.52 6.28 -10.61
C LYS A 44 4.36 6.47 -9.36
N ILE A 45 4.21 7.61 -8.68
CA ILE A 45 4.92 7.90 -7.42
C ILE A 45 4.62 6.81 -6.40
N TYR A 46 3.34 6.43 -6.25
CA TYR A 46 2.92 5.36 -5.34
C TYR A 46 3.53 4.02 -5.73
N ASN A 47 3.43 3.62 -7.00
CA ASN A 47 3.94 2.36 -7.49
C ASN A 47 5.46 2.22 -7.27
N TYR A 48 6.23 3.29 -7.49
CA TYR A 48 7.67 3.31 -7.25
C TYR A 48 8.08 3.60 -5.80
N SER A 49 7.12 3.74 -4.88
CA SER A 49 7.42 3.78 -3.45
C SER A 49 7.71 2.36 -2.96
N ASP A 50 8.92 1.88 -3.18
CA ASP A 50 9.42 0.54 -2.81
C ASP A 50 10.74 0.63 -2.02
N GLY A 51 10.98 1.77 -1.36
CA GLY A 51 12.24 2.09 -0.69
C GLY A 51 13.24 2.86 -1.57
N ARG A 52 12.89 3.18 -2.81
CA ARG A 52 13.62 4.17 -3.64
C ARG A 52 13.63 5.56 -3.03
N SER A 53 14.64 6.34 -3.39
CA SER A 53 14.75 7.74 -2.99
C SER A 53 13.73 8.63 -3.70
N GLN A 54 13.44 9.77 -3.09
CA GLN A 54 12.56 10.77 -3.70
C GLN A 54 13.08 11.26 -5.06
N LYS A 55 14.41 11.28 -5.24
CA LYS A 55 15.04 11.72 -6.50
C LYS A 55 14.76 10.71 -7.62
N GLU A 56 15.01 9.42 -7.36
CA GLU A 56 14.75 8.35 -8.34
C GLU A 56 13.27 8.29 -8.71
N ILE A 57 12.37 8.41 -7.74
CA ILE A 57 10.92 8.41 -7.99
C ILE A 57 10.49 9.64 -8.79
N ALA A 58 11.06 10.80 -8.48
CA ALA A 58 10.77 12.04 -9.20
C ALA A 58 11.17 11.94 -10.68
N GLU A 59 12.32 11.35 -10.98
CA GLU A 59 12.77 11.08 -12.35
C GLU A 59 11.84 10.08 -13.07
N LEU A 60 11.49 8.97 -12.42
CA LEU A 60 10.62 7.93 -12.99
C LEU A 60 9.17 8.40 -13.23
N ALA A 61 8.65 9.27 -12.36
CA ALA A 61 7.31 9.81 -12.45
C ALA A 61 7.25 11.16 -13.19
N ASN A 62 8.39 11.68 -13.65
CA ASN A 62 8.52 13.00 -14.29
C ASN A 62 7.92 14.16 -13.46
N VAL A 63 8.25 14.18 -12.17
CA VAL A 63 7.82 15.22 -11.21
C VAL A 63 9.02 15.79 -10.47
N THR A 64 8.79 16.76 -9.58
CA THR A 64 9.85 17.29 -8.72
C THR A 64 10.00 16.46 -7.43
N GLN A 65 11.20 16.44 -6.85
CA GLN A 65 11.45 15.78 -5.57
C GLN A 65 10.55 16.31 -4.42
N PRO A 66 10.29 17.63 -4.30
CA PRO A 66 9.30 18.14 -3.35
C PRO A 66 7.89 17.59 -3.56
N THR A 67 7.47 17.36 -4.80
CA THR A 67 6.17 16.74 -5.11
C THR A 67 6.06 15.36 -4.47
N VAL A 68 7.08 14.50 -4.63
CA VAL A 68 7.13 13.16 -4.02
C VAL A 68 7.06 13.26 -2.49
N SER A 69 7.87 14.15 -1.89
CA SER A 69 7.89 14.39 -0.44
C SER A 69 6.52 14.80 0.11
N ASN A 70 5.82 15.70 -0.59
CA ASN A 70 4.49 16.18 -0.20
C ASN A 70 3.44 15.07 -0.24
N TYR A 71 3.49 14.18 -1.25
CA TYR A 71 2.58 13.04 -1.32
C TYR A 71 2.86 12.02 -0.21
N TRP A 72 4.11 11.65 0.03
CA TRP A 72 4.47 10.74 1.12
C TRP A 72 3.98 11.23 2.50
N LYS A 73 4.14 12.52 2.80
CA LYS A 73 3.62 13.12 4.05
C LYS A 73 2.10 13.02 4.19
N LYS A 74 1.35 13.03 3.09
CA LYS A 74 -0.10 12.85 3.10
C LYS A 74 -0.46 11.37 3.22
N TRP A 75 0.20 10.53 2.45
CA TRP A 75 -0.09 9.10 2.34
C TRP A 75 0.25 8.31 3.60
N ILE A 76 1.30 8.69 4.34
CA ILE A 76 1.64 8.05 5.61
C ILE A 76 0.52 8.25 6.65
N LYS A 77 -0.14 9.42 6.66
CA LYS A 77 -1.21 9.73 7.60
C LYS A 77 -2.47 8.90 7.36
N ILE A 78 -2.70 8.48 6.12
CA ILE A 78 -3.84 7.65 5.73
C ILE A 78 -3.46 6.17 5.57
N GLY A 79 -2.19 5.81 5.85
CA GLY A 79 -1.73 4.43 5.92
C GLY A 79 -1.51 3.70 4.58
N ILE A 80 -1.64 4.37 3.43
CA ILE A 80 -1.43 3.71 2.13
C ILE A 80 0.06 3.49 1.81
N VAL A 81 0.95 4.17 2.53
CA VAL A 81 2.40 3.90 2.55
C VAL A 81 2.87 3.69 3.98
N LYS A 82 4.01 3.03 4.15
CA LYS A 82 4.72 2.80 5.40
C LYS A 82 6.16 3.27 5.28
N GLU A 83 6.82 3.54 6.41
CA GLU A 83 8.27 3.80 6.38
C GLU A 83 9.03 2.55 5.94
N SER A 84 10.07 2.74 5.12
CA SER A 84 10.91 1.63 4.70
C SER A 84 11.71 1.10 5.90
N PRO A 85 11.66 -0.21 6.20
CA PRO A 85 12.48 -0.80 7.24
C PRO A 85 13.98 -0.74 6.92
N LYS A 86 14.34 -0.59 5.64
CA LYS A 86 15.73 -0.61 5.17
C LYS A 86 16.35 0.79 5.06
N TYR A 87 15.55 1.80 4.75
CA TYR A 87 16.05 3.14 4.45
C TYR A 87 15.31 4.23 5.21
N LYS A 88 16.01 4.91 6.13
CA LYS A 88 15.45 6.01 6.92
C LYS A 88 14.93 7.15 6.02
N GLY A 89 13.70 7.59 6.27
CA GLY A 89 13.06 8.69 5.55
C GLY A 89 12.52 8.34 4.17
N ARG A 90 12.49 7.05 3.81
CA ARG A 90 11.87 6.55 2.57
C ARG A 90 10.59 5.79 2.90
N TYR A 91 9.72 5.67 1.92
CA TYR A 91 8.43 5.02 2.08
C TYR A 91 8.25 3.87 1.10
N GLU A 92 7.44 2.90 1.53
CA GLU A 92 7.03 1.73 0.77
C GLU A 92 5.50 1.71 0.67
N LYS A 93 4.96 1.33 -0.49
CA LYS A 93 3.53 1.11 -0.68
C LYS A 93 3.04 -0.01 0.24
N SER A 94 1.93 0.24 0.92
CA SER A 94 1.28 -0.75 1.79
C SER A 94 0.47 -1.77 1.00
N PHE A 95 0.01 -1.38 -0.20
CA PHE A 95 -0.90 -2.14 -1.04
C PHE A 95 -0.37 -2.23 -2.47
N MET A 96 -0.63 -3.36 -3.15
CA MET A 96 -0.42 -3.47 -4.59
C MET A 96 -1.67 -2.94 -5.29
N LEU A 97 -1.51 -2.08 -6.30
CA LEU A 97 -2.66 -1.44 -6.96
C LEU A 97 -3.49 -2.47 -7.75
N GLU A 98 -2.83 -3.52 -8.21
CA GLU A 98 -3.40 -4.64 -8.96
C GLU A 98 -4.44 -5.40 -8.14
N ASP A 99 -4.28 -5.47 -6.81
CA ASP A 99 -5.24 -6.12 -5.90
C ASP A 99 -6.58 -5.37 -5.84
N PHE A 100 -6.66 -4.15 -6.37
CA PHE A 100 -7.83 -3.27 -6.33
C PHE A 100 -8.34 -2.89 -7.74
N ASP A 101 -7.87 -3.57 -8.79
CA ASP A 101 -8.13 -3.25 -10.20
C ASP A 101 -7.66 -1.84 -10.61
N ILE A 102 -6.69 -1.26 -9.90
CA ILE A 102 -6.11 0.04 -10.21
C ILE A 102 -4.85 -0.21 -11.06
N LYS A 103 -4.81 0.34 -12.27
CA LYS A 103 -3.63 0.20 -13.14
C LYS A 103 -2.49 1.10 -12.67
N ALA A 104 -1.32 0.51 -12.44
CA ALA A 104 -0.06 1.22 -12.36
C ALA A 104 0.38 1.59 -13.79
N GLU A 105 0.20 2.86 -14.16
CA GLU A 105 0.59 3.39 -15.48
C GLU A 105 2.11 3.66 -15.60
#